data_AF-A0A530H7I8-F1
#
_entry.id   AF-A0A530H7I8-F1
#
_cell.length_a   1.000
_cell.length_b   1.000
_cell.length_c   1.000
_cell.angle_alpha   90.00
_cell.angle_beta   90.00
_cell.angle_gamma   90.00
#
_symmetry.space_group_name_H-M   'P 1'
#
loop_
_entity.id
_entity.type
_entity.pdbx_description
1 polymer ?
#
loop_
_entity_poly.entity_id
_entity_poly.type
_entity_poly.pdbx_seq_one_letter_code
_entity_poly.pdbx_strand_id
1 'polypeptide(L)'
;MASIMTNASALTALQSLNATQKNLDTTQARISTGYRVSQASDNAAYWSIATTMRSDNQAMSTVSDALGLGASKVDTAYTGMDSAISTINQIQQKLTASYGQTDASKEKTQVEIKALQD
;
A
#
# COMPACT_ATOMS: atom_id res chain seq x y z
N MET A 1 -16.92 16.00 -62.95
CA MET A 1 -16.46 15.16 -64.07
C MET A 1 -15.93 13.85 -63.48
N ALA A 2 -16.66 12.74 -63.66
CA ALA A 2 -16.17 11.42 -63.31
C ALA A 2 -15.46 10.85 -64.54
N SER A 3 -14.14 10.73 -64.47
CA SER A 3 -13.35 9.97 -65.43
C SER A 3 -13.39 8.50 -65.00
N ILE A 4 -13.57 7.56 -65.94
CA ILE A 4 -13.49 6.11 -65.68
C ILE A 4 -12.13 5.74 -65.03
N MET A 5 -11.08 6.51 -65.32
CA MET A 5 -9.73 6.30 -64.80
C MET A 5 -9.45 6.99 -63.46
N THR A 6 -10.30 7.93 -63.03
CA THR A 6 -10.08 8.67 -61.77
C THR A 6 -11.43 9.00 -61.13
N ASN A 7 -11.86 8.10 -60.25
CA ASN A 7 -13.11 8.25 -59.51
C ASN A 7 -12.87 9.08 -58.23
N ALA A 8 -13.06 10.39 -58.34
CA ALA A 8 -12.89 11.32 -57.23
C ALA A 8 -13.76 10.95 -56.02
N SER A 9 -14.99 10.44 -56.23
CA SER A 9 -15.87 10.00 -55.15
C SER A 9 -15.32 8.79 -54.40
N ALA A 10 -14.71 7.84 -55.13
CA ALA A 10 -14.06 6.67 -54.52
C ALA A 10 -12.79 7.05 -53.76
N LEU A 11 -12.01 8.02 -54.25
CA LEU A 11 -10.83 8.54 -53.53
C LEU A 11 -11.21 9.26 -52.23
N THR A 12 -12.28 10.06 -52.25
CA THR A 12 -12.81 10.69 -51.03
C THR A 12 -13.32 9.64 -50.03
N ALA A 13 -14.03 8.61 -50.51
CA ALA A 13 -14.47 7.51 -49.67
C ALA A 13 -13.29 6.73 -49.07
N LEU A 14 -12.22 6.49 -49.85
CA LEU A 14 -11.00 5.85 -49.37
C LEU A 14 -10.26 6.71 -48.32
N GLN A 15 -10.23 8.03 -48.50
CA GLN A 15 -9.64 8.94 -47.52
C GLN A 15 -10.44 8.93 -46.20
N SER A 16 -11.77 8.93 -46.27
CA SER A 16 -12.65 8.77 -45.11
C SER A 16 -12.46 7.40 -44.44
N LEU A 17 -12.34 6.31 -45.22
CA LEU A 17 -12.08 4.97 -44.70
C LEU A 17 -10.74 4.89 -43.97
N ASN A 18 -9.67 5.44 -44.55
CA ASN A 18 -8.36 5.50 -43.92
C ASN A 18 -8.38 6.33 -42.62
N ALA A 19 -9.13 7.44 -42.60
CA ALA A 19 -9.31 8.24 -41.39
C ALA A 19 -10.06 7.44 -40.31
N THR A 20 -11.13 6.73 -40.67
CA THR A 20 -11.87 5.85 -39.75
C THR A 20 -10.99 4.73 -39.22
N GLN A 21 -10.19 4.08 -40.08
CA GLN A 21 -9.30 3.00 -39.68
C GLN A 21 -8.26 3.49 -38.66
N LYS A 22 -7.64 4.66 -38.90
CA LYS A 22 -6.69 5.25 -37.96
C LYS A 22 -7.31 5.58 -36.60
N ASN A 23 -8.56 6.06 -36.60
CA ASN A 23 -9.30 6.32 -35.37
C ASN A 23 -9.66 5.02 -34.62
N LEU A 24 -10.00 3.96 -35.36
CA LEU A 24 -10.28 2.64 -34.81
C LEU A 24 -9.02 2.04 -34.17
N ASP A 25 -7.87 2.08 -34.84
CA ASP A 25 -6.60 1.59 -34.30
C ASP A 25 -6.21 2.31 -32.99
N THR A 26 -6.40 3.64 -32.96
CA THR A 26 -6.17 4.45 -31.74
C THR A 26 -7.10 4.02 -30.61
N THR A 27 -8.38 3.79 -30.92
CA THR A 27 -9.38 3.35 -29.93
C THR A 27 -9.06 1.95 -29.42
N GLN A 28 -8.71 1.03 -30.31
CA GLN A 28 -8.28 -0.32 -29.98
C GLN A 28 -7.04 -0.31 -29.05
N ALA A 29 -6.05 0.53 -29.35
CA ALA A 29 -4.85 0.71 -28.52
C ALA A 29 -5.18 1.22 -27.12
N ARG A 30 -6.11 2.19 -27.01
CA ARG A 30 -6.61 2.68 -25.71
C ARG A 30 -7.38 1.62 -24.94
N ILE A 31 -8.19 0.81 -25.61
CA ILE A 31 -8.90 -0.32 -24.98
C ILE A 31 -7.90 -1.37 -24.48
N SER A 32 -6.90 -1.71 -25.30
CA SER A 32 -5.91 -2.73 -24.95
C SER A 32 -4.97 -2.30 -23.82
N THR A 33 -4.61 -1.02 -23.74
CA THR A 33 -3.69 -0.51 -22.71
C THR A 33 -4.42 0.04 -21.49
N GLY A 34 -5.71 0.36 -21.62
CA GLY A 34 -6.48 1.13 -20.63
C GLY A 34 -6.06 2.59 -20.51
N TYR A 35 -5.06 3.06 -21.28
CA TYR A 35 -4.53 4.42 -21.17
C TYR A 35 -4.96 5.29 -22.34
N ARG A 36 -5.50 6.47 -22.03
CA ARG A 36 -5.83 7.50 -23.04
C ARG A 36 -4.59 8.10 -23.71
N VAL A 37 -3.48 8.18 -22.95
CA VAL A 37 -2.14 8.63 -23.37
C VAL A 37 -1.18 7.52 -22.99
N SER A 38 -0.77 6.71 -23.96
CA SER A 38 0.11 5.55 -23.71
C SER A 38 1.58 5.92 -23.92
N GLN A 39 1.86 6.73 -24.95
CA GLN A 39 3.22 7.12 -25.32
C GLN A 39 3.44 8.62 -25.16
N ALA A 40 4.70 9.03 -24.99
CA ALA A 40 5.08 10.44 -24.93
C ALA A 40 4.73 11.20 -26.23
N SER A 41 4.68 10.49 -27.36
CA SER A 41 4.26 11.04 -28.66
C SER A 41 2.77 11.42 -28.70
N ASP A 42 1.92 10.80 -27.88
CA ASP A 42 0.48 11.08 -27.87
C ASP A 42 0.21 12.43 -27.18
N ASN A 43 0.91 12.69 -26.09
CA ASN A 43 0.93 13.97 -25.39
C ASN A 43 2.06 13.98 -24.33
N ALA A 44 3.19 14.62 -24.62
CA ALA A 44 4.36 14.58 -23.74
C ALA A 44 4.09 15.14 -22.33
N ALA A 45 3.31 16.22 -22.22
CA ALA A 45 3.02 16.85 -20.93
C ALA A 45 2.09 16.00 -20.06
N TYR A 46 1.01 15.46 -20.63
CA TYR A 46 0.13 14.57 -19.87
C TYR A 46 0.77 13.22 -19.60
N TRP A 47 1.64 12.74 -20.49
CA TRP A 47 2.40 11.51 -20.26
C TRP A 47 3.41 11.69 -19.12
N SER A 48 4.13 12.81 -19.04
CA SER A 48 5.06 13.08 -17.95
C SER A 48 4.34 13.21 -16.61
N ILE A 49 3.23 13.97 -16.55
CA ILE A 49 2.41 14.09 -15.33
C ILE A 49 1.86 12.71 -14.92
N ALA A 50 1.29 11.95 -15.85
CA ALA A 50 0.75 10.62 -15.55
C ALA A 50 1.85 9.65 -15.10
N THR A 51 3.05 9.75 -15.64
CA THR A 51 4.20 8.91 -15.25
C THR A 51 4.69 9.26 -13.85
N THR A 52 4.82 10.55 -13.54
CA THR A 52 5.11 11.00 -12.17
C THR A 52 4.04 10.54 -11.20
N MET A 53 2.76 10.72 -11.52
CA MET A 53 1.66 10.24 -10.67
C MET A 53 1.67 8.72 -10.44
N ARG A 54 2.03 7.92 -11.46
CA ARG A 54 2.19 6.46 -11.29
C ARG A 54 3.36 6.13 -10.36
N SER A 55 4.49 6.83 -10.50
CA SER A 55 5.65 6.69 -9.61
C SER A 55 5.29 7.07 -8.18
N ASP A 56 4.58 8.18 -7.99
CA ASP A 56 4.13 8.65 -6.68
C ASP A 56 3.20 7.63 -6.02
N ASN A 57 2.31 6.99 -6.80
CA ASN A 57 1.43 5.95 -6.29
C ASN A 57 2.20 4.72 -5.78
N GLN A 58 3.24 4.28 -6.51
CA GLN A 58 4.11 3.18 -6.08
C GLN A 58 4.89 3.53 -4.80
N ALA A 59 5.44 4.75 -4.75
CA ALA A 59 6.11 5.25 -3.54
C ALA A 59 5.15 5.28 -2.35
N MET A 60 3.92 5.77 -2.55
CA MET A 60 2.90 5.83 -1.50
C MET A 60 2.47 4.43 -1.03
N SER A 61 2.37 3.45 -1.94
CA SER A 61 2.12 2.05 -1.55
C SER A 61 3.22 1.53 -0.62
N THR A 62 4.49 1.81 -0.95
CA THR A 62 5.62 1.40 -0.13
C THR A 62 5.60 2.08 1.25
N VAL A 63 5.25 3.37 1.29
CA VAL A 63 5.06 4.11 2.56
C VAL A 63 3.92 3.50 3.38
N SER A 64 2.81 3.13 2.74
CA SER A 64 1.68 2.47 3.40
C SER A 64 2.10 1.13 4.03
N ASP A 65 2.87 0.31 3.31
CA ASP A 65 3.39 -0.96 3.83
C ASP A 65 4.34 -0.73 5.02
N ALA A 66 5.21 0.27 4.92
CA ALA A 66 6.10 0.66 6.02
C ALA A 66 5.34 1.16 7.25
N LEU A 67 4.27 1.93 7.07
CA LEU A 67 3.38 2.36 8.15
C LEU A 67 2.64 1.18 8.77
N GLY A 68 2.16 0.22 7.97
CA GLY A 68 1.54 -1.01 8.47
C GLY A 68 2.49 -1.86 9.31
N LEU A 69 3.75 -1.99 8.87
CA LEU A 69 4.80 -2.64 9.65
C LEU A 69 5.11 -1.87 10.95
N GLY A 70 5.15 -0.53 10.88
CA GLY A 70 5.32 0.33 12.04
C GLY A 70 4.21 0.16 13.08
N ALA A 71 2.96 0.13 12.63
CA ALA A 71 1.80 -0.13 13.48
C ALA A 71 1.91 -1.50 14.16
N SER A 72 2.24 -2.56 13.42
CA SER A 72 2.42 -3.91 13.99
C SER A 72 3.54 -3.98 15.03
N LYS A 73 4.65 -3.24 14.84
CA LYS A 73 5.71 -3.11 15.85
C LYS A 73 5.22 -2.41 17.11
N VAL A 74 4.45 -1.34 16.96
CA VAL A 74 3.86 -0.61 18.10
C VAL A 74 2.86 -1.51 18.83
N ASP A 75 2.02 -2.27 18.14
CA ASP A 75 1.07 -3.21 18.75
C ASP A 75 1.79 -4.32 19.54
N THR A 76 2.91 -4.82 19.00
CA THR A 76 3.75 -5.80 19.71
C THR A 76 4.36 -5.19 20.96
N ALA A 77 4.88 -3.97 20.86
CA ALA A 77 5.40 -3.24 22.01
C ALA A 77 4.32 -2.98 23.07
N TYR A 78 3.12 -2.61 22.64
CA TYR A 78 1.97 -2.39 23.52
C TYR A 78 1.56 -3.66 24.25
N THR A 79 1.45 -4.79 23.53
CA THR A 79 1.18 -6.11 24.13
C THR A 79 2.26 -6.53 25.12
N GLY A 80 3.53 -6.23 24.81
CA GLY A 80 4.65 -6.44 25.72
C GLY A 80 4.55 -5.56 26.98
N MET A 81 4.16 -4.30 26.84
CA MET A 81 3.92 -3.38 27.95
C MET A 81 2.75 -3.83 28.84
N ASP A 82 1.65 -4.29 28.26
CA ASP A 82 0.51 -4.87 29.01
C ASP A 82 0.96 -6.09 29.83
N SER A 83 1.81 -6.94 29.25
CA SER A 83 2.40 -8.07 29.96
C SER A 83 3.29 -7.61 31.12
N ALA A 84 4.12 -6.60 30.91
CA ALA A 84 4.95 -6.02 31.96
C ALA A 84 4.11 -5.39 33.10
N ILE A 85 3.02 -4.69 32.77
CA ILE A 85 2.07 -4.15 33.75
C ILE A 85 1.43 -5.27 34.56
N SER A 86 1.01 -6.36 33.91
CA SER A 86 0.46 -7.55 34.58
C SER A 86 1.47 -8.16 35.56
N THR A 87 2.73 -8.32 35.14
CA THR A 87 3.80 -8.82 36.01
C THR A 87 4.03 -7.91 37.22
N ILE A 88 4.08 -6.58 37.03
CA ILE A 88 4.21 -5.63 38.13
C ILE A 88 3.03 -5.74 39.11
N ASN A 89 1.81 -5.87 38.61
CA ASN A 89 0.62 -6.06 39.45
C ASN A 89 0.70 -7.37 40.27
N GLN A 90 1.20 -8.46 39.68
CA GLN A 90 1.42 -9.73 40.39
C GLN A 90 2.48 -9.58 41.49
N ILE A 91 3.58 -8.87 41.22
CA ILE A 91 4.60 -8.55 42.22
C ILE A 91 3.98 -7.77 43.37
N GLN A 92 3.20 -6.71 43.07
CA GLN A 92 2.55 -5.90 44.09
C GLN A 92 1.61 -6.75 44.98
N GLN A 93 0.77 -7.60 44.37
CA GLN A 93 -0.13 -8.48 45.12
C GLN A 93 0.64 -9.44 46.05
N LYS A 94 1.71 -10.06 45.57
CA LYS A 94 2.57 -10.94 46.37
C LYS A 94 3.25 -10.17 47.51
N LEU A 95 3.72 -8.95 47.26
CA LEU A 95 4.32 -8.07 48.26
C LEU A 95 3.31 -7.71 49.36
N THR A 96 2.08 -7.33 48.99
CA THR A 96 1.01 -7.04 49.95
C THR A 96 0.62 -8.28 50.76
N ALA A 97 0.51 -9.44 50.12
CA ALA A 97 0.18 -10.71 50.80
C ALA A 97 1.29 -11.17 51.77
N SER A 98 2.53 -10.72 51.57
CA SER A 98 3.66 -11.00 52.45
C SER A 98 3.63 -10.20 53.77
N TYR A 99 2.84 -9.13 53.85
CA TYR A 99 2.67 -8.37 55.10
C TYR A 99 1.92 -9.22 56.12
N GLY A 100 2.58 -9.55 57.23
CA GLY A 100 2.03 -10.39 58.32
C GLY A 100 2.46 -11.86 58.29
N GLN A 101 3.28 -12.28 57.32
CA GLN A 101 3.84 -13.63 57.26
C GLN A 101 5.12 -13.79 58.10
N THR A 102 5.45 -15.03 58.46
CA THR A 102 6.73 -15.41 59.09
C THR A 102 7.91 -15.24 58.13
N ASP A 103 9.13 -15.07 58.65
CA ASP A 103 10.30 -14.77 57.81
C ASP A 103 10.63 -15.87 56.78
N ALA A 104 10.40 -17.14 57.12
CA ALA A 104 10.55 -18.26 56.18
C ALA A 104 9.55 -18.20 54.99
N SER A 105 8.36 -17.62 55.20
CA SER A 105 7.36 -17.44 54.14
C SER A 105 7.62 -16.19 53.28
N LYS A 106 8.26 -15.17 53.86
CA LYS A 106 8.77 -14.00 53.11
C LYS A 106 9.89 -14.40 52.16
N GLU A 107 10.81 -15.27 52.57
CA GLU A 107 11.87 -15.80 51.68
C GLU A 107 11.29 -16.53 50.46
N LYS A 108 10.25 -17.36 50.64
CA LYS A 108 9.57 -18.01 49.52
C LYS A 108 8.92 -17.01 48.58
N THR A 109 8.22 -16.00 49.13
CA THR A 109 7.60 -14.93 48.33
C THR A 109 8.65 -14.13 47.56
N GLN A 110 9.83 -13.89 48.14
CA GLN A 110 10.94 -13.19 47.47
C GLN A 110 11.52 -13.99 46.30
N VAL A 111 11.59 -15.33 46.40
CA VAL A 111 12.00 -16.19 45.28
C VAL A 111 10.98 -16.12 44.13
N GLU A 112 9.69 -16.13 44.45
CA GLU A 112 8.63 -15.99 43.44
C GLU A 112 8.63 -14.61 42.77
N ILE A 113 8.87 -13.53 43.53
CA ILE A 113 9.02 -12.18 42.97
C ILE A 113 10.24 -12.11 42.05
N LYS A 114 11.36 -12.74 42.44
CA LYS A 114 12.57 -12.77 41.61
C LYS A 114 12.33 -13.50 40.29
N ALA A 115 11.61 -14.62 40.32
CA ALA A 115 11.23 -15.34 39.11
C ALA A 115 10.26 -14.56 38.19
N LEU A 116 9.53 -13.58 38.71
CA LEU A 116 8.69 -12.67 37.92
C LEU A 116 9.49 -11.47 37.36
N GLN A 117 10.70 -11.22 37.84
CA GLN A 117 11.57 -10.14 37.37
C GLN A 117 12.53 -10.58 36.25
N ASP A 118 12.79 -11.88 36.14
CA ASP A 118 13.55 -12.52 35.05
C ASP A 118 12.67 -12.74 33.81
#